data_AF-A0A2R7Y473-F1
#
_entry.id   AF-A0A2R7Y473-F1
#
_cell.length_a   1.000
_cell.length_b   1.000
_cell.length_c   1.000
_cell.angle_alpha   90.00
_cell.angle_beta   90.00
_cell.angle_gamma   90.00
#
_symmetry.space_group_name_H-M   'P 1'
#
loop_
_entity.id
_entity.type
_entity.pdbx_description
1 polymer ?
#
loop_
_entity_poly.entity_id
_entity_poly.type
_entity_poly.pdbx_seq_one_letter_code
_entity_poly.pdbx_strand_id
1 'polypeptide(L)'
;MEVSISTLTASMFFILLAFSVLGILLGFNVGIIVGADLTVFSIMFLVYGAKVKKEKVLYVFWGLLTLVLAITITISTIYGFIYGLIALFIGIGVLILYAGKR
;
A
#
# COMPACT_ATOMS: atom_id res chain seq x y z
N MET A 1 -16.47 5.39 -28.94
CA MET A 1 -17.19 5.31 -27.65
C MET A 1 -16.35 6.06 -26.63
N GLU A 2 -16.84 7.16 -26.07
CA GLU A 2 -16.13 7.91 -25.03
C GLU A 2 -16.39 7.23 -23.68
N VAL A 3 -15.36 6.60 -23.11
CA VAL A 3 -15.45 5.99 -21.77
C VAL A 3 -15.29 7.11 -20.73
N SER A 4 -16.25 7.26 -19.83
CA SER A 4 -16.18 8.29 -18.79
C SER A 4 -15.07 7.96 -17.77
N ILE A 5 -14.42 9.00 -17.25
CA ILE A 5 -13.38 8.85 -16.21
C ILE A 5 -13.95 8.22 -14.93
N SER A 6 -15.21 8.50 -14.61
CA SER A 6 -15.90 7.85 -13.49
C SER A 6 -15.98 6.34 -13.69
N THR A 7 -16.26 5.89 -14.93
CA THR A 7 -16.29 4.45 -15.27
C THR A 7 -14.89 3.85 -15.15
N LEU A 8 -13.87 4.51 -15.69
CA LEU A 8 -12.48 4.03 -15.61
C LEU A 8 -12.00 3.92 -14.15
N THR A 9 -12.31 4.92 -13.32
CA THR A 9 -11.92 4.95 -11.91
C THR A 9 -12.63 3.88 -11.09
N ALA A 10 -13.95 3.70 -11.33
CA ALA A 10 -14.72 2.65 -10.67
C ALA A 10 -14.22 1.25 -11.06
N SER A 11 -13.97 1.01 -12.36
CA SER A 11 -13.42 -0.27 -12.82
C SER A 11 -12.05 -0.56 -12.20
N MET A 12 -11.17 0.44 -12.16
CA MET A 12 -9.85 0.29 -11.54
C MET A 12 -9.98 -0.01 -10.04
N PHE A 13 -10.89 0.66 -9.33
CA PHE A 13 -11.16 0.40 -7.91
C PHE A 13 -11.57 -1.06 -7.66
N PHE A 14 -12.52 -1.60 -8.43
CA PHE A 14 -12.95 -2.99 -8.24
C PHE A 14 -11.85 -4.01 -8.57
N ILE A 15 -11.04 -3.74 -9.59
CA ILE A 15 -9.91 -4.61 -9.96
C ILE A 15 -8.86 -4.62 -8.83
N LEU A 16 -8.44 -3.44 -8.37
CA LEU A 16 -7.47 -3.31 -7.28
C LEU A 16 -8.00 -3.91 -5.98
N LEU A 17 -9.27 -3.70 -5.65
CA LEU A 17 -9.92 -4.32 -4.50
C LEU A 17 -9.87 -5.85 -4.58
N ALA A 18 -10.15 -6.44 -5.74
CA ALA A 18 -10.07 -7.89 -5.92
C ALA A 18 -8.64 -8.42 -5.75
N PHE A 19 -7.63 -7.72 -6.31
CA PHE A 19 -6.23 -8.07 -6.10
C PHE A 19 -5.79 -7.90 -4.65
N SER A 20 -6.27 -6.86 -3.98
CA SER A 20 -6.04 -6.63 -2.56
C SER A 20 -6.58 -7.76 -1.70
N VAL A 21 -7.82 -8.17 -1.94
CA VAL A 21 -8.43 -9.32 -1.25
C VAL A 21 -7.64 -10.59 -1.50
N LEU A 22 -7.25 -10.88 -2.75
CA LEU A 22 -6.44 -12.04 -3.09
C LEU A 22 -5.07 -12.01 -2.39
N GLY A 23 -4.38 -10.88 -2.42
CA GLY A 23 -3.08 -10.73 -1.78
C GLY A 23 -3.17 -10.94 -0.26
N ILE A 24 -4.19 -10.38 0.40
CA ILE A 24 -4.40 -10.57 1.84
C ILE A 24 -4.67 -12.03 2.15
N LEU A 25 -5.52 -12.71 1.37
CA LEU A 25 -5.81 -14.14 1.54
C LEU A 25 -4.58 -15.03 1.30
N LEU A 26 -3.67 -14.62 0.42
CA LEU A 26 -2.40 -15.29 0.17
C LEU A 26 -1.34 -15.01 1.26
N GLY A 27 -1.70 -14.27 2.32
CA GLY A 27 -0.84 -14.04 3.48
C GLY A 27 0.15 -12.88 3.30
N PHE A 28 0.01 -12.07 2.26
CA PHE A 28 0.80 -10.85 2.13
C PHE A 28 0.37 -9.81 3.16
N ASN A 29 1.31 -8.94 3.54
CA ASN A 29 1.03 -7.91 4.52
C ASN A 29 0.03 -6.88 3.97
N VAL A 30 -1.06 -6.67 4.70
CA VAL A 30 -2.15 -5.72 4.38
C VAL A 30 -1.60 -4.33 4.03
N GLY A 31 -0.62 -3.83 4.78
CA GLY A 31 -0.12 -2.48 4.54
C GLY A 31 0.77 -2.34 3.29
N ILE A 32 1.44 -3.43 2.86
CA ILE A 32 2.16 -3.43 1.58
C ILE A 32 1.16 -3.40 0.42
N ILE A 33 0.10 -4.21 0.52
CA ILE A 33 -0.96 -4.30 -0.47
C ILE A 33 -1.72 -2.98 -0.60
N VAL A 34 -2.21 -2.44 0.52
CA VAL A 34 -2.95 -1.18 0.53
C VAL A 34 -2.06 -0.02 0.05
N GLY A 35 -0.76 -0.03 0.38
CA GLY A 35 0.18 0.95 -0.15
C GLY A 35 0.37 0.85 -1.67
N ALA A 36 0.41 -0.37 -2.23
CA ALA A 36 0.49 -0.56 -3.68
C ALA A 36 -0.76 -0.02 -4.40
N ASP A 37 -1.97 -0.31 -3.90
CA ASP A 37 -3.22 0.19 -4.47
C ASP A 37 -3.28 1.72 -4.47
N LEU A 38 -2.90 2.36 -3.34
CA LEU A 38 -2.85 3.81 -3.23
C LEU A 38 -1.82 4.44 -4.19
N THR A 39 -0.73 3.74 -4.48
CA THR A 39 0.27 4.17 -5.47
C THR A 39 -0.33 4.16 -6.88
N VAL A 40 -1.12 3.15 -7.24
CA VAL A 40 -1.81 3.10 -8.54
C VAL A 40 -2.83 4.25 -8.66
N PHE A 41 -3.60 4.53 -7.60
CA PHE A 41 -4.51 5.68 -7.59
C PHE A 41 -3.77 7.01 -7.75
N SER A 42 -2.63 7.17 -7.07
CA SER A 42 -1.78 8.35 -7.22
C SER A 42 -1.35 8.57 -8.67
N ILE A 43 -0.83 7.54 -9.32
CA ILE A 43 -0.42 7.60 -10.74
C ILE A 43 -1.61 7.99 -11.62
N MET A 44 -2.79 7.39 -11.38
CA MET A 44 -4.00 7.73 -12.13
C MET A 44 -4.37 9.21 -12.01
N PHE A 45 -4.38 9.76 -10.78
CA PHE A 45 -4.69 11.17 -10.55
C PHE A 45 -3.65 12.11 -11.15
N LEU A 46 -2.36 11.76 -11.09
CA LEU A 46 -1.28 12.56 -11.68
C LEU A 46 -1.35 12.57 -13.20
N VAL A 47 -1.53 11.40 -13.83
CA VAL A 47 -1.65 11.27 -15.29
C VAL A 47 -2.90 11.97 -15.80
N TYR A 48 -4.01 11.86 -15.08
CA TYR A 48 -5.25 12.55 -15.44
C TYR A 48 -5.14 14.06 -15.24
N GLY A 49 -4.60 14.52 -14.12
CA GLY A 49 -4.34 15.93 -13.84
C GLY A 49 -3.43 16.57 -14.88
N ALA A 50 -2.47 15.84 -15.43
CA ALA A 50 -1.64 16.31 -16.54
C ALA A 50 -2.44 16.55 -17.83
N LYS A 51 -3.52 15.79 -18.06
CA LYS A 51 -4.39 15.93 -19.24
C LYS A 51 -5.47 17.02 -19.07
N VAL A 52 -5.98 17.24 -17.86
CA VAL A 52 -7.08 18.19 -17.62
C VAL A 52 -6.55 19.57 -17.24
N LYS A 53 -6.74 20.58 -18.10
CA LYS A 53 -6.24 21.95 -17.86
C LYS A 53 -7.01 22.73 -16.79
N LYS A 54 -8.32 22.52 -16.63
CA LYS A 54 -9.17 23.34 -15.73
C LYS A 54 -9.05 22.95 -14.24
N GLU A 55 -8.80 21.68 -13.93
CA GLU A 55 -8.78 21.15 -12.56
C GLU A 55 -7.44 20.51 -12.18
N LYS A 56 -6.39 20.80 -12.97
CA LYS A 56 -5.04 20.23 -12.83
C LYS A 56 -4.54 20.25 -11.39
N VAL A 57 -4.69 21.38 -10.69
CA VAL A 57 -4.17 21.58 -9.34
C VAL A 57 -4.81 20.60 -8.35
N LEU A 58 -6.13 20.40 -8.45
CA LEU A 58 -6.87 19.49 -7.57
C LEU A 58 -6.41 18.04 -7.77
N TYR A 59 -6.31 17.60 -9.03
CA TYR A 59 -5.87 16.24 -9.35
C TYR A 59 -4.42 15.98 -8.97
N VAL A 60 -3.52 16.96 -9.17
CA VAL A 60 -2.13 16.85 -8.72
C VAL A 60 -2.04 16.79 -7.21
N PHE A 61 -2.84 17.59 -6.48
CA PHE A 61 -2.91 17.54 -5.03
C PHE A 61 -3.36 16.15 -4.51
N TRP A 62 -4.46 15.61 -5.04
CA TRP A 62 -4.94 14.28 -4.64
C TRP A 62 -3.96 13.17 -5.02
N GLY A 63 -3.28 13.28 -6.17
CA GLY A 63 -2.23 12.36 -6.57
C GLY A 63 -1.04 12.36 -5.61
N LEU A 64 -0.58 13.54 -5.18
CA LEU A 64 0.51 13.65 -4.20
C LEU A 64 0.09 13.17 -2.81
N LEU A 65 -1.13 13.50 -2.36
CA LEU A 65 -1.64 13.07 -1.07
C LEU A 65 -1.74 11.54 -0.97
N THR A 66 -2.30 10.90 -2.00
CA THR A 66 -2.39 9.43 -2.06
C THR A 66 -1.02 8.77 -2.15
N LEU A 67 -0.04 9.40 -2.80
CA LEU A 67 1.35 8.93 -2.81
C LEU A 67 2.01 8.96 -1.42
N VAL A 68 1.85 10.09 -0.70
CA VAL A 68 2.40 10.23 0.65
C VAL A 68 1.77 9.22 1.60
N LEU A 69 0.46 9.01 1.49
CA LEU A 69 -0.26 7.98 2.27
C LEU A 69 0.24 6.58 1.93
N ALA A 70 0.40 6.25 0.64
CA ALA A 70 0.94 4.97 0.20
C ALA A 70 2.31 4.69 0.82
N ILE A 71 3.24 5.64 0.69
CA ILE A 71 4.61 5.52 1.21
C ILE A 71 4.60 5.38 2.74
N THR A 72 3.80 6.19 3.45
CA THR A 72 3.71 6.16 4.92
C THR A 72 3.21 4.81 5.41
N ILE A 73 2.15 4.27 4.79
CA ILE A 73 1.58 2.97 5.14
C ILE A 73 2.59 1.86 4.86
N THR A 74 3.19 1.82 3.67
CA THR A 74 4.19 0.81 3.32
C THR A 74 5.40 0.84 4.27
N ILE A 75 5.92 2.02 4.57
CA ILE A 75 7.06 2.19 5.50
C ILE A 75 6.69 1.73 6.92
N SER A 76 5.54 2.18 7.46
CA SER A 76 5.06 1.77 8.79
C SER A 76 4.94 0.25 8.90
N THR A 77 4.52 -0.38 7.81
CA THR A 77 4.30 -1.82 7.72
C THR A 77 5.62 -2.60 7.71
N ILE A 78 6.60 -2.11 6.96
CA ILE A 78 7.96 -2.67 6.91
C ILE A 78 8.62 -2.55 8.28
N TYR A 79 8.52 -1.40 8.95
CA TYR A 79 9.09 -1.22 10.29
C TYR A 79 8.43 -2.16 11.32
N GLY A 80 7.10 -2.31 11.29
CA GLY A 80 6.40 -3.28 12.15
C GLY A 80 6.89 -4.72 11.95
N PHE A 81 7.16 -5.10 10.70
CA PHE A 81 7.74 -6.41 10.37
C PHE A 81 9.18 -6.57 10.89
N ILE A 82 10.03 -5.53 10.75
CA ILE A 82 11.41 -5.53 11.26
C ILE A 82 11.42 -5.67 12.78
N TYR A 83 10.58 -4.92 13.51
CA TYR A 83 10.49 -5.05 14.97
C TYR A 83 9.99 -6.42 15.39
N GLY A 84 9.04 -7.02 14.66
CA GLY A 84 8.59 -8.40 14.88
C GLY A 84 9.70 -9.44 14.69
N LEU A 85 10.53 -9.30 13.65
CA LEU A 85 11.70 -10.15 13.42
C LEU A 85 12.74 -10.01 14.55
N ILE A 86 13.04 -8.78 14.98
CA ILE A 86 13.98 -8.54 16.09
C ILE A 86 13.47 -9.21 17.37
N ALA A 87 12.19 -9.05 17.70
CA ALA A 87 11.58 -9.68 18.87
C ALA A 87 11.63 -11.22 18.80
N LEU A 88 11.42 -11.80 17.61
CA LEU A 88 11.55 -13.24 17.38
C LEU A 88 12.98 -13.73 17.65
N PHE A 89 14.00 -13.04 17.12
CA PHE A 89 15.41 -13.42 17.34
C PHE A 89 15.83 -13.29 18.80
N ILE A 90 15.38 -12.22 19.48
CA ILE A 90 15.60 -12.07 20.93
C ILE A 90 14.94 -13.21 21.70
N GLY A 91 13.69 -13.56 21.37
CA GLY A 91 12.97 -14.66 21.99
C GLY A 91 13.67 -16.01 21.83
N ILE A 92 14.16 -16.32 20.61
CA ILE A 92 14.95 -17.54 20.35
C ILE A 92 16.26 -17.52 21.17
N GLY A 93 16.95 -16.38 21.23
CA GLY A 93 18.16 -16.24 22.04
C GLY A 93 17.92 -16.52 23.53
N VAL A 94 16.82 -16.01 24.09
CA VAL A 94 16.42 -16.27 25.48
C VAL A 94 16.08 -17.75 25.70
N LEU A 95 15.38 -18.39 24.76
CA LEU A 95 15.05 -19.81 24.83
C LEU A 95 16.30 -20.70 24.81
N ILE A 96 17.30 -20.38 23.97
CA ILE A 96 18.57 -21.10 23.93
C ILE A 96 19.33 -20.95 25.26
N LEU A 97 19.37 -19.74 25.83
CA LEU A 97 20.02 -19.50 27.12
C LEU A 97 19.33 -20.24 28.28
N TYR A 98 18.01 -20.42 28.21
CA TYR A 98 17.25 -21.18 29.20
C TYR A 98 17.43 -22.70 29.02
N ALA A 99 17.47 -23.18 27.77
CA ALA A 99 17.69 -24.59 27.46
C ALA A 99 19.11 -25.06 27.79
N GLY A 100 20.13 -24.22 27.58
CA GLY A 100 21.53 -24.54 27.92
C GLY A 100 21.89 -24.43 29.41
N LYS A 101 20.94 -24.02 30.26
CA LYS A 101 21.09 -23.97 31.73
C LYS A 101 20.66 -25.26 32.44
N ARG A 102 20.20 -26.27 31.71
CA ARG A 102 19.92 -27.61 32.22
C ARG A 102 21.08 -28.56 31.97
#